data_AF-A0A8H7SI76-F1
#
_entry.id   AF-A0A8H7SI76-F1
#
_cell.length_a   1.000
_cell.length_b   1.000
_cell.length_c   1.000
_cell.angle_alpha   90.00
_cell.angle_beta   90.00
_cell.angle_gamma   90.00
#
_symmetry.space_group_name_H-M   'P 1'
#
loop_
_entity.id
_entity.type
_entity.pdbx_description
1 polymer ?
#
loop_
_entity_poly.entity_id
_entity_poly.type
_entity_poly.pdbx_seq_one_letter_code
_entity_poly.pdbx_strand_id
1 'polypeptide(L)'
;MFTSQTSIEKLTTEVLINITSFLNVTSILQLSLTSKAFSHLIKDELVFKRLAERDYHVTEKEPDQSWLELYKQRSSTVAEPQVTNTTQEEQQAIVEDVVMETVEQDIPASVTTETEDQPCPHLEQLSDSVNEIKRIIYKSGHTSLCDLCLSQTGAYLNMSDNCHNEACRSCLENNNLQDGQHFPIQLELSTGNLYCFECNQDRSPLKLINSEKVDNIVEYITAPESSDDLDKRRKAEHQLYVQELRREDMSLKHYLVEKQWGRTWMLFRTREGSPLPGKITNNKLARSNGTLDPNIRLPMDKFRPAPETHGDIVSEKLWSYLVKAYGVQGRAYSEDDIVAPEYARLRVYVDDFKKSIHLYP
;
A
#
# COMPACT_ATOMS: atom_id res chain seq x y z
N MET A 1 -28.63 10.94 30.27
CA MET A 1 -29.44 11.60 29.22
C MET A 1 -28.56 12.57 28.46
N PHE A 2 -27.93 12.12 27.38
CA PHE A 2 -27.28 12.99 26.39
C PHE A 2 -27.57 12.41 25.02
N THR A 3 -28.71 12.81 24.45
CA THR A 3 -29.08 12.48 23.06
C THR A 3 -29.40 13.79 22.37
N SER A 4 -28.36 14.46 21.90
CA SER A 4 -28.50 15.39 20.78
C SER A 4 -27.53 14.94 19.69
N GLN A 5 -27.86 13.83 19.02
CA GLN A 5 -27.30 13.58 17.70
C GLN A 5 -27.76 14.74 16.81
N THR A 6 -26.85 15.65 16.48
CA THR A 6 -27.08 16.63 15.43
C THR A 6 -27.17 15.89 14.11
N SER A 7 -28.38 15.79 13.55
CA SER A 7 -28.59 15.26 12.19
C SER A 7 -27.65 15.98 11.22
N ILE A 8 -27.00 15.23 10.34
CA ILE A 8 -26.13 15.72 9.26
C ILE A 8 -26.84 16.77 8.38
N GLU A 9 -28.17 16.73 8.33
CA GLU A 9 -29.02 17.70 7.64
C GLU A 9 -28.95 19.12 8.24
N LYS A 10 -28.41 19.27 9.46
CA LYS A 10 -28.21 20.56 10.11
C LYS A 10 -26.85 21.21 9.78
N LEU A 11 -25.98 20.52 9.03
CA LEU A 11 -24.73 21.11 8.58
C LEU A 11 -24.98 22.22 7.55
N THR A 12 -24.10 23.22 7.53
CA THR A 12 -24.16 24.29 6.53
C THR A 12 -23.80 23.76 5.15
N THR A 13 -24.32 24.40 4.10
CA THR A 13 -24.03 24.05 2.71
C THR A 13 -22.53 24.02 2.42
N GLU A 14 -21.75 24.95 2.97
CA GLU A 14 -20.28 24.98 2.80
C GLU A 14 -19.60 23.72 3.36
N VAL A 15 -20.02 23.25 4.53
CA VAL A 15 -19.48 22.02 5.14
C VAL A 15 -19.86 20.81 4.30
N LEU A 16 -21.10 20.76 3.80
CA LEU A 16 -21.57 19.69 2.91
C LEU A 16 -20.80 19.67 1.57
N ILE A 17 -20.54 20.83 0.96
CA ILE A 17 -19.70 20.95 -0.25
C ILE A 17 -18.27 20.47 0.04
N ASN A 18 -17.72 20.81 1.20
CA ASN A 18 -16.38 20.37 1.57
C ASN A 18 -16.30 18.86 1.74
N ILE A 19 -17.26 18.24 2.44
CA ILE A 19 -17.33 16.79 2.61
C ILE A 19 -17.51 16.10 1.24
N THR A 20 -18.44 16.58 0.41
CA THR A 20 -18.72 15.99 -0.91
C THR A 20 -17.55 16.07 -1.87
N SER A 21 -16.65 17.05 -1.73
CA SER A 21 -15.44 17.13 -2.55
C SER A 21 -14.44 15.98 -2.33
N PHE A 22 -14.59 15.19 -1.27
CA PHE A 22 -13.81 13.97 -1.02
C PHE A 22 -14.48 12.70 -1.55
N LEU A 23 -15.71 12.78 -2.04
CA LEU A 23 -16.45 11.64 -2.59
C LEU A 23 -16.20 11.48 -4.09
N ASN A 24 -16.54 10.31 -4.63
CA ASN A 24 -16.64 10.11 -6.09
C ASN A 24 -18.04 10.50 -6.59
N VAL A 25 -18.19 10.72 -7.91
CA VAL A 25 -19.47 11.17 -8.49
C VAL A 25 -20.63 10.21 -8.21
N THR A 26 -20.37 8.90 -8.18
CA THR A 26 -21.39 7.88 -7.87
C THR A 26 -21.92 8.05 -6.44
N SER A 27 -21.02 8.25 -5.47
CA SER A 27 -21.36 8.48 -4.07
C SER A 27 -22.07 9.82 -3.86
N ILE A 28 -21.69 10.86 -4.59
CA ILE A 28 -22.39 12.16 -4.56
C ILE A 28 -23.81 12.03 -5.09
N LEU A 29 -23.99 11.28 -6.19
CA LEU A 29 -25.32 10.98 -6.73
C LEU A 29 -26.15 10.22 -5.69
N GLN A 30 -25.63 9.14 -5.12
CA GLN A 30 -26.32 8.38 -4.07
C GLN A 30 -26.71 9.28 -2.89
N LEU A 31 -25.79 10.12 -2.41
CA LEU A 31 -26.07 11.07 -1.33
C LEU A 31 -27.16 12.07 -1.72
N SER A 32 -27.16 12.59 -2.94
CA SER A 32 -28.19 13.51 -3.42
C SER A 32 -29.59 12.89 -3.49
N LEU A 33 -29.66 11.55 -3.59
CA LEU A 33 -30.90 10.78 -3.62
C LEU A 33 -31.42 10.41 -2.22
N THR A 34 -30.61 10.51 -1.16
CA THR A 34 -31.04 10.09 0.19
C THR A 34 -32.00 11.08 0.85
N SER A 35 -31.86 12.39 0.58
CA SER A 35 -32.74 13.40 1.16
C SER A 35 -32.88 14.66 0.29
N LYS A 36 -33.99 15.37 0.47
CA LYS A 36 -34.23 16.66 -0.20
C LYS A 36 -33.15 17.70 0.15
N ALA A 37 -32.60 17.63 1.37
CA ALA A 37 -31.55 18.53 1.82
C ALA A 37 -30.27 18.40 0.97
N PHE A 38 -29.96 17.21 0.46
CA PHE A 38 -28.75 16.93 -0.33
C PHE A 38 -28.95 17.00 -1.84
N SER A 39 -30.20 17.09 -2.30
CA SER A 39 -30.53 17.09 -3.74
C SER A 39 -29.85 18.19 -4.57
N HIS A 40 -29.43 19.30 -3.94
CA HIS A 40 -28.72 20.39 -4.62
C HIS A 40 -27.25 20.08 -4.92
N LEU A 41 -26.62 19.17 -4.16
CA LEU A 41 -25.18 18.89 -4.27
C LEU A 41 -24.77 18.36 -5.64
N ILE A 42 -25.66 17.61 -6.32
CA ILE A 42 -25.39 17.08 -7.67
C ILE A 42 -25.44 18.15 -8.77
N LYS A 43 -25.90 19.36 -8.45
CA LYS A 43 -25.95 20.51 -9.36
C LYS A 43 -25.04 21.65 -8.91
N ASP A 44 -24.27 21.45 -7.85
CA ASP A 44 -23.44 22.49 -7.27
C ASP A 44 -22.13 22.66 -8.05
N GLU A 45 -21.92 23.84 -8.63
CA GLU A 45 -20.75 24.15 -9.44
C GLU A 45 -19.42 24.05 -8.67
N LEU A 46 -19.41 24.37 -7.37
CA LEU A 46 -18.19 24.32 -6.57
C LEU A 46 -17.76 22.89 -6.27
N VAL A 47 -18.73 21.98 -6.12
CA VAL A 47 -18.46 20.54 -5.98
C VAL A 47 -17.75 20.04 -7.23
N PHE A 48 -18.32 20.28 -8.41
CA PHE A 48 -17.73 19.79 -9.67
C PHE A 48 -16.43 20.50 -10.04
N LYS A 49 -16.25 21.78 -9.68
CA LYS A 49 -14.95 22.46 -9.80
C LYS A 49 -13.87 21.73 -9.02
N ARG A 50 -14.12 21.42 -7.74
CA ARG A 50 -13.14 20.72 -6.88
C ARG A 50 -12.85 19.31 -7.37
N LEU A 51 -13.87 18.61 -7.88
CA LEU A 51 -13.68 17.29 -8.47
C LEU A 51 -12.85 17.36 -9.76
N ALA A 52 -13.08 18.35 -10.61
CA ALA A 52 -12.31 18.53 -11.84
C ALA A 52 -10.84 18.87 -11.56
N GLU A 53 -10.59 19.70 -10.55
CA GLU A 53 -9.22 20.03 -10.07
C GLU A 53 -8.52 18.80 -9.47
N ARG A 54 -9.24 18.00 -8.67
CA ARG A 54 -8.70 16.80 -8.02
C ARG A 54 -8.41 15.67 -9.00
N ASP A 55 -9.37 15.37 -9.87
CA ASP A 55 -9.34 14.16 -10.70
C ASP A 55 -8.65 14.38 -12.06
N TYR A 56 -8.68 15.60 -12.58
CA TYR A 56 -8.16 15.93 -13.91
C TYR A 56 -7.20 17.13 -13.93
N HIS A 57 -6.89 17.72 -12.77
CA HIS A 57 -6.05 18.91 -12.65
C HIS A 57 -6.51 20.11 -13.48
N VAL A 58 -7.83 20.24 -13.69
CA VAL A 58 -8.43 21.34 -14.46
C VAL A 58 -8.86 22.47 -13.51
N THR A 59 -8.24 23.64 -13.64
CA THR A 59 -8.53 24.83 -12.82
C THR A 59 -9.38 25.88 -13.54
N GLU A 60 -9.51 25.76 -14.86
CA GLU A 60 -10.21 26.73 -15.73
C GLU A 60 -11.28 26.03 -16.59
N LYS A 61 -12.36 26.74 -16.90
CA LYS A 61 -13.43 26.29 -17.79
C LYS A 61 -13.84 27.42 -18.74
N GLU A 62 -14.45 27.07 -19.87
CA GLU A 62 -15.02 28.06 -20.78
C GLU A 62 -16.18 28.83 -20.11
N PRO A 63 -16.43 30.10 -20.51
CA PRO A 63 -17.46 30.94 -19.90
C PRO A 63 -18.86 30.31 -19.92
N ASP A 64 -19.21 29.65 -21.03
CA ASP A 64 -20.55 29.10 -21.27
C ASP A 64 -20.71 27.63 -20.84
N GLN A 65 -19.63 26.98 -20.39
CA GLN A 65 -19.64 25.56 -20.00
C GLN A 65 -19.87 25.43 -18.49
N SER A 66 -20.67 24.46 -18.02
CA SER A 66 -20.75 24.14 -16.59
C SER A 66 -19.60 23.22 -16.13
N TRP A 67 -19.21 23.29 -14.86
CA TRP A 67 -18.20 22.35 -14.32
C TRP A 67 -18.67 20.90 -14.39
N LEU A 68 -19.98 20.66 -14.27
CA LEU A 68 -20.58 19.34 -14.43
C LEU A 68 -20.41 18.78 -15.85
N GLU A 69 -20.64 19.60 -16.88
CA GLU A 69 -20.46 19.18 -18.28
C GLU A 69 -19.01 18.90 -18.60
N LEU A 70 -18.09 19.77 -18.14
CA LEU A 70 -16.65 19.58 -18.30
C LEU A 70 -16.23 18.26 -17.66
N TYR A 71 -16.68 18.00 -16.42
CA TYR A 71 -16.34 16.77 -15.70
C TYR A 71 -16.86 15.53 -16.44
N LYS A 72 -18.09 15.56 -16.97
CA LYS A 72 -18.66 14.46 -17.77
C LYS A 72 -17.88 14.20 -19.08
N GLN A 73 -17.43 15.26 -19.74
CA GLN A 73 -16.64 15.16 -20.96
C GLN A 73 -15.30 14.46 -20.69
N ARG A 74 -14.63 14.82 -19.59
CA ARG A 74 -13.37 14.20 -19.16
C ARG A 74 -13.55 12.77 -18.68
N SER A 75 -14.61 12.47 -17.93
CA SER A 75 -14.88 11.10 -17.48
C SER A 75 -15.20 10.15 -18.63
N SER A 76 -15.75 10.66 -19.73
CA SER A 76 -16.07 9.86 -20.93
C SER A 76 -14.84 9.60 -21.80
N THR A 77 -13.84 10.50 -21.78
CA THR A 77 -12.61 10.34 -22.59
C THR A 77 -11.62 9.34 -22.01
N VAL A 78 -11.71 9.01 -20.72
CA VAL A 78 -10.87 7.99 -20.07
C VAL A 78 -11.43 6.57 -20.28
N ALA A 79 -12.66 6.42 -20.80
CA ALA A 79 -13.36 5.14 -20.90
C ALA A 79 -13.20 4.39 -22.24
N GLU A 80 -12.47 4.92 -23.23
CA GLU A 80 -12.21 4.22 -24.51
C GLU A 80 -10.72 3.81 -24.65
N PRO A 81 -10.40 2.50 -24.68
CA PRO A 81 -9.07 2.05 -25.06
C PRO A 81 -8.85 2.31 -26.56
N GLN A 82 -7.81 3.07 -26.89
CA GLN A 82 -7.35 3.25 -28.26
C GLN A 82 -6.83 1.92 -28.82
N VAL A 83 -7.67 1.25 -29.61
CA VAL A 83 -7.24 0.24 -30.57
C VAL A 83 -6.75 1.00 -31.81
N THR A 84 -5.45 1.23 -31.91
CA THR A 84 -4.83 1.69 -33.15
C THR A 84 -4.59 0.48 -34.06
N ASN A 85 -5.51 0.28 -35.00
CA ASN A 85 -5.28 -0.52 -36.19
C ASN A 85 -4.22 0.16 -37.06
N THR A 86 -3.16 -0.56 -37.43
CA THR A 86 -2.38 -0.26 -38.63
C THR A 86 -2.22 -1.53 -39.45
N THR A 87 -2.81 -1.48 -40.64
CA THR A 87 -2.86 -2.48 -41.70
C THR A 87 -1.50 -2.64 -42.38
N GLN A 88 -1.10 -3.86 -42.73
CA GLN A 88 -0.34 -4.13 -43.96
C GLN A 88 -0.59 -5.59 -44.41
N GLU A 89 -1.39 -5.72 -45.47
CA GLU A 89 -1.31 -6.83 -46.42
C GLU A 89 -0.16 -6.54 -47.39
N GLU A 90 0.74 -7.49 -47.65
CA GLU A 90 1.02 -7.96 -49.01
C GLU A 90 1.87 -9.25 -49.00
N GLN A 91 1.52 -10.11 -49.94
CA GLN A 91 2.00 -11.47 -50.17
C GLN A 91 3.32 -11.47 -50.95
N GLN A 92 4.18 -12.48 -50.76
CA GLN A 92 4.49 -13.46 -51.83
C GLN A 92 5.49 -14.53 -51.39
N ALA A 93 5.18 -15.75 -51.81
CA ALA A 93 5.96 -16.97 -51.64
C ALA A 93 7.02 -17.12 -52.75
N ILE A 94 8.20 -17.63 -52.41
CA ILE A 94 9.07 -18.40 -53.32
C ILE A 94 9.69 -19.57 -52.55
N VAL A 95 9.59 -20.73 -53.18
CA VAL A 95 10.14 -22.05 -52.85
C VAL A 95 11.62 -22.10 -53.27
N GLU A 96 12.51 -22.68 -52.46
CA GLU A 96 13.48 -23.68 -52.94
C GLU A 96 14.32 -24.35 -51.84
N ASP A 97 14.67 -25.59 -52.16
CA ASP A 97 15.31 -26.66 -51.39
C ASP A 97 16.81 -26.46 -51.13
N VAL A 98 17.28 -27.12 -50.06
CA VAL A 98 18.51 -27.92 -49.90
C VAL A 98 19.82 -27.39 -50.52
N VAL A 99 20.84 -27.13 -49.68
CA VAL A 99 22.15 -27.83 -49.68
C VAL A 99 22.88 -27.56 -48.35
N MET A 100 23.35 -28.64 -47.72
CA MET A 100 24.38 -28.68 -46.68
C MET A 100 25.72 -28.21 -47.24
N GLU A 101 26.40 -27.28 -46.57
CA GLU A 101 27.86 -27.28 -46.57
C GLU A 101 28.44 -26.63 -45.30
N THR A 102 29.27 -27.40 -44.62
CA THR A 102 30.09 -27.05 -43.46
C THR A 102 31.32 -26.27 -43.92
N VAL A 103 31.58 -25.08 -43.35
CA VAL A 103 32.91 -24.49 -43.31
C VAL A 103 33.11 -23.75 -41.99
N GLU A 104 34.09 -24.22 -41.22
CA GLU A 104 34.70 -23.51 -40.10
C GLU A 104 35.34 -22.21 -40.59
N GLN A 105 35.12 -21.07 -39.93
CA GLN A 105 36.20 -20.11 -39.64
C GLN A 105 35.75 -18.96 -38.73
N ASP A 106 36.57 -18.77 -37.70
CA ASP A 106 37.02 -17.53 -37.08
C ASP A 106 36.03 -16.56 -36.40
N ILE A 107 36.27 -16.46 -35.09
CA ILE A 107 35.80 -15.46 -34.14
C ILE A 107 36.12 -14.05 -34.66
N PRO A 108 35.18 -13.10 -34.52
CA PRO A 108 35.55 -11.89 -33.80
C PRO A 108 34.54 -11.55 -32.70
N ALA A 109 35.13 -11.09 -31.59
CA ALA A 109 34.54 -10.36 -30.48
C ALA A 109 33.06 -9.99 -30.63
N SER A 110 32.21 -10.65 -29.82
CA SER A 110 30.87 -10.15 -29.54
C SER A 110 31.00 -8.78 -28.89
N VAL A 111 30.76 -7.78 -29.73
CA VAL A 111 30.26 -6.46 -29.35
C VAL A 111 29.06 -6.71 -28.46
N THR A 112 29.21 -6.45 -27.16
CA THR A 112 28.09 -6.19 -26.26
C THR A 112 27.41 -4.95 -26.80
N THR A 113 26.37 -5.14 -27.60
CA THR A 113 25.44 -4.08 -27.94
C THR A 113 24.75 -3.68 -26.65
N GLU A 114 25.25 -2.57 -26.10
CA GLU A 114 24.57 -1.71 -25.14
C GLU A 114 23.12 -1.56 -25.62
N THR A 115 22.19 -2.23 -24.96
CA THR A 115 20.78 -1.88 -25.06
C THR A 115 20.64 -0.47 -24.53
N GLU A 116 20.34 0.44 -25.46
CA GLU A 116 20.10 1.86 -25.25
C GLU A 116 19.29 2.14 -23.98
N ASP A 117 19.69 3.22 -23.30
CA ASP A 117 19.13 3.82 -22.08
C ASP A 117 17.63 4.16 -22.20
N GLN A 118 16.76 3.16 -22.38
CA GLN A 118 15.33 3.39 -22.29
C GLN A 118 14.92 3.32 -20.81
N PRO A 119 14.42 4.42 -20.21
CA PRO A 119 14.06 4.44 -18.81
C PRO A 119 12.92 3.44 -18.57
N CYS A 120 13.04 2.66 -17.49
CA CYS A 120 12.03 1.68 -17.11
C CYS A 120 10.67 2.37 -16.90
N PRO A 121 9.61 2.01 -17.65
CA PRO A 121 8.30 2.66 -17.56
C PRO A 121 7.65 2.50 -16.18
N HIS A 122 8.01 1.45 -15.44
CA HIS A 122 7.51 1.21 -14.10
C HIS A 122 8.04 2.22 -13.07
N LEU A 123 9.08 2.99 -13.39
CA LEU A 123 9.62 4.03 -12.50
C LEU A 123 8.60 5.15 -12.22
N GLU A 124 7.71 5.44 -13.16
CA GLU A 124 6.67 6.46 -12.98
C GLU A 124 5.68 6.09 -11.88
N GLN A 125 5.50 4.79 -11.62
CA GLN A 125 4.59 4.28 -10.59
C GLN A 125 5.13 4.44 -9.16
N LEU A 126 6.42 4.79 -8.99
CA LEU A 126 7.01 5.02 -7.68
C LEU A 126 6.56 6.37 -7.10
N SER A 127 6.03 6.33 -5.88
CA SER A 127 5.67 7.50 -5.09
C SER A 127 6.76 7.83 -4.07
N ASP A 128 7.10 9.12 -3.92
CA ASP A 128 8.06 9.54 -2.90
C ASP A 128 7.55 9.32 -1.46
N SER A 129 6.23 9.24 -1.30
CA SER A 129 5.59 9.09 0.01
C SER A 129 5.96 7.79 0.73
N VAL A 130 6.38 6.76 -0.03
CA VAL A 130 6.72 5.45 0.53
C VAL A 130 8.20 5.34 0.94
N ASN A 131 9.07 6.20 0.42
CA ASN A 131 10.52 6.09 0.58
C ASN A 131 10.95 6.04 2.05
N GLU A 132 10.29 6.82 2.91
CA GLU A 132 10.59 6.82 4.35
C GLU A 132 10.24 5.48 5.00
N ILE A 133 9.09 4.88 4.66
CA ILE A 133 8.69 3.57 5.17
C ILE A 133 9.66 2.48 4.68
N LYS A 134 10.06 2.51 3.41
CA LYS A 134 11.03 1.55 2.85
C LYS A 134 12.42 1.73 3.46
N ARG A 135 12.85 2.97 3.70
CA ARG A 135 14.09 3.29 4.41
C ARG A 135 14.10 2.71 5.81
N ILE A 136 13.01 2.86 6.57
CA ILE A 136 12.90 2.29 7.93
C ILE A 136 13.04 0.77 7.90
N ILE A 137 12.37 0.09 6.96
CA ILE A 137 12.46 -1.38 6.83
C ILE A 137 13.88 -1.79 6.42
N TYR A 138 14.45 -1.14 5.40
CA TYR A 138 15.81 -1.43 4.93
C TYR A 138 16.85 -1.27 6.05
N LYS A 139 16.75 -0.19 6.85
CA LYS A 139 17.69 0.13 7.92
C LYS A 139 17.50 -0.72 9.18
N SER A 140 16.35 -1.37 9.38
CA SER A 140 16.12 -2.21 10.56
C SER A 140 17.06 -3.42 10.60
N GLY A 141 17.51 -3.88 9.42
CA GLY A 141 18.37 -5.06 9.27
C GLY A 141 17.70 -6.36 9.72
N HIS A 142 16.39 -6.37 9.90
CA HIS A 142 15.65 -7.58 10.26
C HIS A 142 15.42 -8.43 9.02
N THR A 143 16.01 -9.62 9.00
CA THR A 143 15.76 -10.60 7.95
C THR A 143 14.48 -11.35 8.25
N SER A 144 13.50 -11.26 7.35
CA SER A 144 12.28 -12.07 7.42
C SER A 144 12.29 -13.18 6.37
N LEU A 145 11.43 -14.18 6.55
CA LEU A 145 11.18 -15.17 5.50
C LEU A 145 10.40 -14.49 4.37
N CYS A 146 10.59 -14.97 3.15
CA CYS A 146 9.85 -14.56 1.97
C CYS A 146 8.35 -14.68 2.23
N ASP A 147 7.62 -13.59 2.12
CA ASP A 147 6.18 -13.53 2.36
C ASP A 147 5.37 -14.37 1.35
N LEU A 148 5.98 -14.74 0.21
CA LEU A 148 5.32 -15.52 -0.84
C LEU A 148 5.45 -17.03 -0.64
N CYS A 149 6.61 -17.52 -0.21
CA CYS A 149 6.87 -18.97 -0.08
C CYS A 149 7.14 -19.44 1.35
N LEU A 150 7.34 -18.51 2.30
CA LEU A 150 7.60 -18.77 3.72
C LEU A 150 8.74 -19.75 4.01
N SER A 151 9.66 -19.96 3.05
CA SER A 151 10.69 -21.00 3.11
C SER A 151 12.11 -20.46 2.93
N GLN A 152 12.29 -19.47 2.05
CA GLN A 152 13.56 -18.80 1.82
C GLN A 152 13.58 -17.42 2.50
N THR A 153 14.74 -16.85 2.74
CA THR A 153 14.87 -15.46 3.24
C THR A 153 14.39 -14.47 2.18
N GLY A 154 13.64 -13.45 2.60
CA GLY A 154 13.30 -12.32 1.75
C GLY A 154 14.55 -11.51 1.40
N ALA A 155 14.83 -11.35 0.10
CA ALA A 155 16.01 -10.63 -0.39
C ALA A 155 15.63 -9.25 -0.98
N TYR A 156 14.36 -9.10 -1.38
CA TYR A 156 13.85 -7.95 -2.10
C TYR A 156 12.61 -7.41 -1.39
N LEU A 157 12.56 -6.10 -1.17
CA LEU A 157 11.43 -5.40 -0.60
C LEU A 157 10.62 -4.75 -1.73
N ASN A 158 9.32 -5.02 -1.74
CA ASN A 158 8.38 -4.43 -2.70
C ASN A 158 8.36 -2.90 -2.56
N MET A 159 8.47 -2.15 -3.66
CA MET A 159 8.49 -0.68 -3.64
C MET A 159 7.12 0.01 -3.80
N SER A 160 6.02 -0.75 -3.88
CA SER A 160 4.67 -0.19 -3.90
C SER A 160 4.30 0.51 -2.58
N ASP A 161 3.49 1.56 -2.70
CA ASP A 161 2.97 2.38 -1.60
C ASP A 161 2.27 1.57 -0.50
N ASN A 162 1.59 0.49 -0.91
CA ASN A 162 0.64 -0.23 -0.05
C ASN A 162 1.05 -1.67 0.26
N CYS A 163 2.28 -2.05 -0.09
CA CYS A 163 2.79 -3.41 0.09
C CYS A 163 4.19 -3.36 0.68
N HIS A 164 4.38 -3.95 1.86
CA HIS A 164 5.69 -4.04 2.53
C HIS A 164 6.26 -5.45 2.48
N ASN A 165 5.87 -6.23 1.48
CA ASN A 165 6.28 -7.63 1.40
C ASN A 165 7.76 -7.75 1.02
N GLU A 166 8.44 -8.69 1.67
CA GLU A 166 9.76 -9.13 1.31
C GLU A 166 9.64 -10.45 0.55
N ALA A 167 10.28 -10.54 -0.60
CA ALA A 167 10.26 -11.73 -1.46
C ALA A 167 11.68 -12.23 -1.70
N CYS A 168 11.81 -13.55 -1.83
CA CYS A 168 13.04 -14.14 -2.35
C CYS A 168 13.09 -14.00 -3.87
N ARG A 169 14.31 -14.04 -4.42
CA ARG A 169 14.55 -13.94 -5.87
C ARG A 169 13.72 -14.94 -6.67
N SER A 170 13.72 -16.20 -6.25
CA SER A 170 13.01 -17.27 -6.94
C SER A 170 11.50 -17.04 -7.03
N CYS A 171 10.89 -16.41 -6.02
CA CYS A 171 9.46 -16.08 -6.09
C CYS A 171 9.16 -14.93 -7.04
N LEU A 172 10.08 -13.97 -7.18
CA LEU A 172 9.92 -12.84 -8.09
C LEU A 172 10.21 -13.21 -9.55
N GLU A 173 11.07 -14.21 -9.80
CA GLU A 173 11.36 -14.71 -11.15
C GLU A 173 10.31 -15.73 -11.64
N ASN A 174 9.51 -16.30 -10.74
CA ASN A 174 8.51 -17.32 -11.06
C ASN A 174 7.16 -16.69 -11.49
N ASN A 175 6.97 -16.49 -12.79
CA ASN A 175 5.70 -16.05 -13.40
C ASN A 175 4.52 -17.02 -13.23
N ASN A 176 4.71 -18.19 -12.61
CA ASN A 176 3.63 -19.14 -12.31
C ASN A 176 2.79 -18.73 -11.08
N LEU A 177 3.27 -17.74 -10.32
CA LEU A 177 2.42 -17.00 -9.39
C LEU A 177 1.59 -16.05 -10.24
N GLN A 178 0.27 -16.22 -10.24
CA GLN A 178 -0.71 -15.51 -11.07
C GLN A 178 -0.30 -14.05 -11.37
N ASP A 179 -0.37 -13.67 -12.66
CA ASP A 179 -0.09 -12.33 -13.18
C ASP A 179 -0.52 -11.22 -12.18
N GLY A 180 0.47 -10.48 -11.65
CA GLY A 180 0.23 -9.29 -10.83
C GLY A 180 0.42 -9.41 -9.31
N GLN A 181 1.06 -10.47 -8.79
CA GLN A 181 1.25 -10.59 -7.32
C GLN A 181 2.36 -9.72 -6.71
N HIS A 182 3.30 -9.20 -7.51
CA HIS A 182 4.32 -8.29 -7.01
C HIS A 182 4.39 -7.03 -7.84
N PHE A 183 4.81 -5.95 -7.20
CA PHE A 183 5.08 -4.70 -7.89
C PHE A 183 6.33 -4.88 -8.77
N PRO A 184 6.43 -4.24 -9.95
CA PRO A 184 7.55 -4.48 -10.85
C PRO A 184 8.90 -4.12 -10.22
N ILE A 185 8.92 -3.07 -9.40
CA ILE A 185 10.14 -2.51 -8.80
C ILE A 185 10.33 -3.02 -7.37
N GLN A 186 11.55 -3.47 -7.11
CA GLN A 186 11.95 -4.07 -5.85
C GLN A 186 13.27 -3.45 -5.36
N LEU A 187 13.39 -3.25 -4.06
CA LEU A 187 14.62 -2.83 -3.39
C LEU A 187 15.37 -4.04 -2.85
N GLU A 188 16.61 -4.24 -3.29
CA GLU A 188 17.46 -5.31 -2.78
C GLU A 188 17.97 -4.96 -1.37
N LEU A 189 17.64 -5.80 -0.37
CA LEU A 189 17.92 -5.51 1.04
C LEU A 189 19.42 -5.58 1.40
N SER A 190 20.23 -6.30 0.62
CA SER A 190 21.68 -6.40 0.87
C SER A 190 22.48 -5.23 0.33
N THR A 191 22.02 -4.58 -0.74
CA THR A 191 22.79 -3.54 -1.45
C THR A 191 22.11 -2.18 -1.45
N GLY A 192 20.79 -2.12 -1.25
CA GLY A 192 19.99 -0.91 -1.41
C GLY A 192 19.72 -0.51 -2.86
N ASN A 193 20.10 -1.34 -3.84
CA ASN A 193 19.83 -1.08 -5.26
C ASN A 193 18.37 -1.39 -5.63
N LEU A 194 17.85 -0.66 -6.62
CA LEU A 194 16.54 -0.94 -7.20
C LEU A 194 16.66 -1.84 -8.43
N TYR A 195 15.73 -2.77 -8.55
CA TYR A 195 15.60 -3.68 -9.68
C TYR A 195 14.17 -3.70 -10.19
N CYS A 196 14.02 -3.80 -11.50
CA CYS A 196 12.75 -4.08 -12.15
C CYS A 196 12.71 -5.54 -12.61
N PHE A 197 11.71 -6.29 -12.16
CA PHE A 197 11.54 -7.70 -12.50
C PHE A 197 10.73 -7.93 -13.78
N GLU A 198 10.16 -6.87 -14.38
CA GLU A 198 9.32 -6.96 -15.58
C GLU A 198 9.99 -6.43 -16.86
N CYS A 199 11.00 -5.57 -16.75
CA CYS A 199 11.58 -4.87 -17.91
C CYS A 199 12.67 -5.63 -18.67
N ASN A 200 13.01 -6.87 -18.29
CA ASN A 200 14.07 -7.61 -18.98
C ASN A 200 13.54 -8.82 -19.74
N GLN A 201 13.95 -8.95 -21.00
CA GLN A 201 13.58 -10.04 -21.89
C GLN A 201 14.24 -11.37 -21.47
N ASP A 202 15.42 -11.32 -20.84
CA ASP A 202 16.18 -12.51 -20.42
C ASP A 202 15.73 -13.10 -19.07
N ARG A 203 14.58 -12.66 -18.56
CA ARG A 203 14.00 -13.10 -17.26
C ARG A 203 14.90 -12.88 -16.05
N SER A 204 15.92 -12.03 -16.16
CA SER A 204 16.74 -11.61 -15.03
C SER A 204 16.35 -10.19 -14.60
N PRO A 205 16.33 -9.88 -13.30
CA PRO A 205 15.96 -8.55 -12.83
C PRO A 205 16.88 -7.48 -13.43
N LEU A 206 16.29 -6.47 -14.08
CA LEU A 206 17.01 -5.33 -14.61
C LEU A 206 17.40 -4.40 -13.46
N LYS A 207 18.70 -4.23 -13.22
CA LYS A 207 19.17 -3.21 -12.29
C LYS A 207 18.82 -1.84 -12.85
N LEU A 208 18.11 -1.04 -12.08
CA LEU A 208 17.76 0.32 -12.45
C LEU A 208 18.97 1.21 -12.18
N ILE A 209 19.49 1.83 -13.24
CA ILE A 209 20.66 2.72 -13.23
C ILE A 209 20.36 3.96 -14.10
N ASN A 210 21.14 5.03 -13.93
CA ASN A 210 21.16 6.21 -14.80
C ASN A 210 19.83 6.98 -14.88
N SER A 211 19.09 7.06 -13.77
CA SER A 211 17.91 7.91 -13.65
C SER A 211 18.03 8.76 -12.39
N GLU A 212 17.91 10.09 -12.53
CA GLU A 212 17.93 11.03 -11.40
C GLU A 212 16.93 10.60 -10.30
N LYS A 213 15.76 10.08 -10.68
CA LYS A 213 14.77 9.56 -9.74
C LYS A 213 15.28 8.35 -8.97
N VAL A 214 15.93 7.40 -9.65
CA VAL A 214 16.51 6.19 -9.02
C VAL A 214 17.63 6.58 -8.07
N ASP A 215 18.54 7.44 -8.53
CA ASP A 215 19.69 7.90 -7.74
C ASP A 215 19.21 8.61 -6.47
N ASN A 216 18.24 9.51 -6.58
CA ASN A 216 17.63 10.20 -5.43
C ASN A 216 17.00 9.21 -4.43
N ILE A 217 16.30 8.18 -4.90
CA ILE A 217 15.67 7.18 -4.02
C ILE A 217 16.73 6.32 -3.31
N VAL A 218 17.70 5.81 -4.07
CA VAL A 218 18.78 4.96 -3.54
C VAL A 218 19.64 5.75 -2.55
N GLU A 219 20.02 6.98 -2.89
CA GLU A 219 20.76 7.88 -2.00
C GLU A 219 19.96 8.13 -0.72
N TYR A 220 18.67 8.46 -0.83
CA TYR A 220 17.81 8.71 0.33
C TYR A 220 17.71 7.49 1.26
N ILE A 221 17.43 6.30 0.70
CA ILE A 221 17.26 5.08 1.48
C ILE A 221 18.57 4.65 2.14
N THR A 222 19.69 4.77 1.43
CA THR A 222 21.00 4.32 1.90
C THR A 222 21.71 5.34 2.78
N ALA A 223 21.29 6.62 2.76
CA ALA A 223 21.87 7.69 3.55
C ALA A 223 21.98 7.34 5.06
N PRO A 224 23.05 7.79 5.74
CA PRO A 224 23.19 7.61 7.19
C PRO A 224 22.06 8.31 7.95
N GLU A 225 21.75 7.83 9.14
CA GLU A 225 20.70 8.43 9.98
C GLU A 225 21.12 9.82 10.47
N SER A 226 20.25 10.80 10.26
CA SER A 226 20.34 12.17 10.77
C SER A 226 19.37 12.37 11.94
N SER A 227 19.57 13.43 12.73
CA SER A 227 18.64 13.78 13.83
C SER A 227 17.21 14.06 13.34
N ASP A 228 17.07 14.58 12.12
CA ASP A 228 15.79 14.95 11.51
C ASP A 228 15.02 13.72 11.01
N ASP A 229 15.69 12.58 10.86
CA ASP A 229 15.07 11.34 10.37
C ASP A 229 14.08 10.76 11.38
N LEU A 230 14.28 10.99 12.67
CA LEU A 230 13.29 10.57 13.68
C LEU A 230 11.95 11.29 13.50
N ASP A 231 11.97 12.56 13.12
CA ASP A 231 10.74 13.33 12.90
C ASP A 231 10.02 12.91 11.61
N LYS A 232 10.78 12.60 10.55
CA LYS A 232 10.24 12.03 9.31
C LYS A 232 9.62 10.66 9.55
N ARG A 233 10.32 9.78 10.28
CA ARG A 233 9.83 8.47 10.69
C ARG A 233 8.52 8.56 11.46
N ARG A 234 8.43 9.44 12.46
CA ARG A 234 7.20 9.67 13.23
C ARG A 234 6.03 10.05 12.31
N LYS A 235 6.26 10.97 11.37
CA LYS A 235 5.24 11.42 10.42
C LYS A 235 4.79 10.28 9.50
N ALA A 236 5.73 9.51 8.95
CA ALA A 236 5.45 8.38 8.07
C ALA A 236 4.67 7.27 8.80
N GLU A 237 5.11 6.87 10.00
CA GLU A 237 4.41 5.87 10.82
C GLU A 237 3.03 6.35 11.28
N HIS A 238 2.88 7.64 11.58
CA HIS A 238 1.58 8.21 11.89
C HIS A 238 0.63 8.15 10.69
N GLN A 239 1.11 8.49 9.48
CA GLN A 239 0.33 8.40 8.25
C GLN A 239 -0.06 6.95 7.93
N LEU A 240 0.88 6.01 8.03
CA LEU A 240 0.63 4.59 7.86
C LEU A 240 -0.47 4.10 8.82
N TYR A 241 -0.37 4.44 10.10
CA TYR A 241 -1.40 4.10 11.09
C TYR A 241 -2.78 4.66 10.72
N VAL A 242 -2.85 5.94 10.32
CA VAL A 242 -4.12 6.57 9.94
C VAL A 242 -4.71 5.93 8.69
N GLN A 243 -3.89 5.58 7.70
CA GLN A 243 -4.34 4.87 6.50
C GLN A 243 -4.92 3.50 6.84
N GLU A 244 -4.23 2.72 7.67
CA GLU A 244 -4.70 1.40 8.12
C GLU A 244 -5.93 1.50 9.02
N LEU A 245 -6.06 2.57 9.81
CA LEU A 245 -7.28 2.84 10.55
C LEU A 245 -8.49 3.14 9.63
N ARG A 246 -8.26 3.78 8.48
CA ARG A 246 -9.32 4.14 7.54
C ARG A 246 -9.66 3.03 6.54
N ARG A 247 -8.75 2.08 6.33
CA ARG A 247 -9.04 0.91 5.49
C ARG A 247 -10.17 0.08 6.11
N GLU A 248 -11.16 -0.24 5.28
CA GLU A 248 -12.38 -0.99 5.62
C GLU A 248 -12.27 -2.49 5.30
N ASP A 249 -11.09 -2.96 4.89
CA ASP A 249 -10.94 -4.37 4.49
C ASP A 249 -10.87 -5.28 5.72
N MET A 250 -12.06 -5.59 6.24
CA MET A 250 -12.26 -6.45 7.40
C MET A 250 -12.10 -7.94 7.08
N SER A 251 -11.91 -8.28 5.80
CA SER A 251 -11.61 -9.65 5.36
C SER A 251 -10.18 -10.06 5.69
N LEU A 252 -9.31 -9.07 5.89
CA LEU A 252 -7.92 -9.31 6.23
C LEU A 252 -7.79 -9.91 7.63
N LYS A 253 -6.75 -10.72 7.77
CA LYS A 253 -6.33 -11.27 9.05
C LYS A 253 -5.84 -10.14 9.96
N HIS A 254 -6.11 -10.27 11.25
CA HIS A 254 -5.65 -9.35 12.28
C HIS A 254 -4.69 -10.03 13.25
N TYR A 255 -3.78 -9.21 13.77
CA TYR A 255 -2.77 -9.61 14.74
C TYR A 255 -2.99 -8.88 16.05
N LEU A 256 -2.51 -9.49 17.13
CA LEU A 256 -2.57 -8.95 18.47
C LEU A 256 -1.22 -8.38 18.88
N VAL A 257 -1.25 -7.18 19.46
CA VAL A 257 -0.07 -6.45 19.93
C VAL A 257 -0.23 -6.15 21.41
N GLU A 258 0.78 -6.39 22.24
CA GLU A 258 0.72 -6.04 23.66
C GLU A 258 0.45 -4.54 23.85
N LYS A 259 -0.52 -4.21 24.73
CA LYS A 259 -1.01 -2.84 24.94
C LYS A 259 0.10 -1.86 25.33
N GLN A 260 1.03 -2.30 26.17
CA GLN A 260 2.12 -1.45 26.63
C GLN A 260 3.05 -1.07 25.48
N TRP A 261 3.39 -2.02 24.61
CA TRP A 261 4.22 -1.77 23.43
C TRP A 261 3.48 -0.85 22.44
N GLY A 262 2.20 -1.15 22.17
CA GLY A 262 1.35 -0.32 21.30
C GLY A 262 1.22 1.12 21.78
N ARG A 263 1.14 1.34 23.11
CA ARG A 263 1.14 2.67 23.72
C ARG A 263 2.48 3.39 23.53
N THR A 264 3.61 2.72 23.71
CA THR A 264 4.93 3.31 23.46
C THR A 264 5.08 3.73 22.00
N TRP A 265 4.68 2.87 21.06
CA TRP A 265 4.68 3.21 19.64
C TRP A 265 3.75 4.37 19.30
N MET A 266 2.55 4.41 19.90
CA MET A 266 1.63 5.54 19.78
C MET A 266 2.23 6.86 20.24
N LEU A 267 2.83 6.89 21.43
CA LEU A 267 3.45 8.11 21.99
C LEU A 267 4.67 8.56 21.18
N PHE A 268 5.43 7.61 20.62
CA PHE A 268 6.54 7.91 19.72
C PHE A 268 6.03 8.64 18.45
N ARG A 269 5.06 8.07 17.75
CA ARG A 269 4.55 8.65 16.49
C ARG A 269 3.77 9.96 16.69
N THR A 270 3.19 10.22 17.88
CA THR A 270 2.47 11.47 18.19
C THR A 270 3.34 12.56 18.82
N ARG A 271 4.63 12.30 19.08
CA ARG A 271 5.56 13.22 19.79
C ARG A 271 5.16 13.50 21.26
N GLU A 272 4.24 12.73 21.83
CA GLU A 272 3.72 12.95 23.20
C GLU A 272 4.57 12.28 24.29
N GLY A 273 5.53 11.41 23.95
CA GLY A 273 6.50 10.94 24.92
C GLY A 273 7.42 9.79 24.50
N SER A 274 8.70 9.93 24.86
CA SER A 274 9.69 8.86 25.09
C SER A 274 10.16 8.06 23.85
N PRO A 275 11.26 7.27 23.95
CA PRO A 275 12.17 6.97 22.83
C PRO A 275 11.58 6.01 21.80
N LEU A 276 12.30 5.86 20.69
CA LEU A 276 12.02 4.86 19.66
C LEU A 276 11.70 3.49 20.31
N PRO A 277 10.57 2.85 19.97
CA PRO A 277 10.22 1.55 20.53
C PRO A 277 11.29 0.50 20.23
N GLY A 278 11.50 -0.41 21.18
CA GLY A 278 12.28 -1.62 20.96
C GLY A 278 11.46 -2.71 20.26
N LYS A 279 11.98 -3.94 20.27
CA LYS A 279 11.29 -5.12 19.71
C LYS A 279 9.89 -5.30 20.30
N ILE A 280 8.96 -5.76 19.46
CA ILE A 280 7.59 -6.08 19.87
C ILE A 280 7.63 -7.25 20.84
N THR A 281 7.11 -7.07 22.05
CA THR A 281 6.96 -8.16 23.03
C THR A 281 5.50 -8.53 23.18
N ASN A 282 5.16 -9.81 22.98
CA ASN A 282 3.79 -10.31 23.16
C ASN A 282 3.64 -11.25 24.37
N ASN A 283 4.63 -11.25 25.27
CA ASN A 283 4.69 -12.18 26.39
C ASN A 283 3.49 -12.05 27.34
N LYS A 284 2.94 -10.84 27.52
CA LYS A 284 1.76 -10.64 28.39
C LYS A 284 0.45 -11.07 27.75
N LEU A 285 0.45 -11.42 26.47
CA LEU A 285 -0.70 -12.03 25.79
C LEU A 285 -0.68 -13.56 25.94
N ALA A 286 0.45 -14.13 26.37
CA ALA A 286 0.67 -15.55 26.44
C ALA A 286 0.43 -16.12 27.84
N ARG A 287 -0.06 -17.35 27.90
CA ARG A 287 0.07 -18.22 29.07
C ARG A 287 1.53 -18.66 29.23
N SER A 288 1.84 -19.25 30.38
CA SER A 288 3.16 -19.85 30.66
C SER A 288 3.58 -20.95 29.67
N ASN A 289 2.63 -21.59 28.98
CA ASN A 289 2.89 -22.60 27.95
C ASN A 289 3.08 -21.99 26.54
N GLY A 290 3.10 -20.66 26.39
CA GLY A 290 3.26 -19.97 25.12
C GLY A 290 2.01 -19.92 24.24
N THR A 291 0.88 -20.48 24.67
CA THR A 291 -0.42 -20.32 24.00
C THR A 291 -1.05 -18.97 24.35
N LEU A 292 -1.92 -18.45 23.48
CA LEU A 292 -2.67 -17.22 23.76
C LEU A 292 -3.51 -17.40 25.03
N ASP A 293 -3.52 -16.42 25.93
CA ASP A 293 -4.37 -16.45 27.12
C ASP A 293 -5.80 -16.03 26.75
N PRO A 294 -6.84 -16.88 26.89
CA PRO A 294 -8.23 -16.51 26.60
C PRO A 294 -8.77 -15.43 27.56
N ASN A 295 -8.10 -15.21 28.69
CA ASN A 295 -8.52 -14.24 29.68
C ASN A 295 -8.10 -12.80 29.37
N ILE A 296 -7.28 -12.58 28.33
CA ILE A 296 -6.94 -11.23 27.88
C ILE A 296 -8.18 -10.44 27.46
N ARG A 297 -8.08 -9.12 27.55
CA ARG A 297 -9.11 -8.19 27.10
C ARG A 297 -8.59 -7.43 25.90
N LEU A 298 -9.39 -7.35 24.85
CA LEU A 298 -9.08 -6.65 23.61
C LEU A 298 -10.10 -5.51 23.41
N PRO A 299 -9.76 -4.46 22.65
CA PRO A 299 -10.71 -3.44 22.27
C PRO A 299 -11.84 -4.05 21.42
N MET A 300 -13.05 -3.52 21.59
CA MET A 300 -14.22 -3.88 20.78
C MET A 300 -14.54 -2.82 19.72
N ASP A 301 -13.86 -1.68 19.76
CA ASP A 301 -14.16 -0.50 18.96
C ASP A 301 -12.84 0.11 18.49
N LYS A 302 -12.72 0.30 17.17
CA LYS A 302 -11.53 0.81 16.49
C LYS A 302 -11.23 2.27 16.83
N PHE A 303 -12.25 3.07 17.13
CA PHE A 303 -12.12 4.51 17.32
C PHE A 303 -12.22 4.94 18.78
N ARG A 304 -12.66 4.05 19.66
CA ARG A 304 -12.79 4.34 21.09
C ARG A 304 -11.57 3.87 21.87
N PRO A 305 -10.97 4.74 22.71
CA PRO A 305 -9.94 4.31 23.65
C PRO A 305 -10.46 3.22 24.59
N ALA A 306 -9.72 2.14 24.73
CA ALA A 306 -10.03 1.03 25.62
C ALA A 306 -8.89 0.86 26.67
N PRO A 307 -8.92 1.63 27.78
CA PRO A 307 -7.81 1.67 28.75
C PRO A 307 -7.63 0.36 29.54
N GLU A 308 -8.66 -0.48 29.65
CA GLU A 308 -8.64 -1.74 30.41
C GLU A 308 -8.26 -2.97 29.56
N THR A 309 -7.57 -2.77 28.45
CA THR A 309 -7.18 -3.85 27.52
C THR A 309 -5.75 -4.32 27.77
N HIS A 310 -5.50 -5.60 27.46
CA HIS A 310 -4.18 -6.22 27.57
C HIS A 310 -3.42 -6.16 26.23
N GLY A 311 -4.16 -6.08 25.12
CA GLY A 311 -3.60 -5.94 23.78
C GLY A 311 -4.48 -5.06 22.89
N ASP A 312 -3.88 -4.61 21.80
CA ASP A 312 -4.54 -3.95 20.68
C ASP A 312 -4.62 -4.91 19.48
N ILE A 313 -5.56 -4.62 18.59
CA ILE A 313 -5.78 -5.38 17.35
C ILE A 313 -5.27 -4.52 16.19
N VAL A 314 -4.43 -5.09 15.32
CA VAL A 314 -3.88 -4.42 14.13
C VAL A 314 -4.11 -5.25 12.88
N SER A 315 -4.22 -4.59 11.72
CA SER A 315 -4.34 -5.26 10.42
C SER A 315 -3.06 -6.06 10.12
N GLU A 316 -3.17 -7.10 9.29
CA GLU A 316 -2.02 -7.85 8.76
C GLU A 316 -0.99 -6.95 8.07
N LYS A 317 -1.44 -5.94 7.32
CA LYS A 317 -0.53 -4.99 6.66
C LYS A 317 0.28 -4.17 7.65
N LEU A 318 -0.39 -3.61 8.67
CA LEU A 318 0.31 -2.88 9.72
C LEU A 318 1.24 -3.81 10.49
N TRP A 319 0.78 -5.02 10.82
CA TRP A 319 1.62 -6.02 11.48
C TRP A 319 2.88 -6.34 10.69
N SER A 320 2.76 -6.62 9.39
CA SER A 320 3.89 -6.90 8.49
C SER A 320 4.94 -5.78 8.53
N TYR A 321 4.49 -4.52 8.48
CA TYR A 321 5.38 -3.37 8.66
C TYR A 321 6.06 -3.38 10.04
N LEU A 322 5.29 -3.51 11.13
CA LEU A 322 5.83 -3.42 12.49
C LEU A 322 6.88 -4.51 12.76
N VAL A 323 6.65 -5.75 12.29
CA VAL A 323 7.62 -6.85 12.42
C VAL A 323 8.91 -6.51 11.69
N LYS A 324 8.84 -5.97 10.47
CA LYS A 324 10.02 -5.62 9.68
C LYS A 324 10.76 -4.40 10.24
N ALA A 325 10.04 -3.42 10.77
CA ALA A 325 10.62 -2.18 11.29
C ALA A 325 11.21 -2.32 12.71
N TYR A 326 10.62 -3.17 13.56
CA TYR A 326 10.98 -3.28 14.98
C TYR A 326 11.43 -4.68 15.40
N GLY A 327 11.08 -5.71 14.64
CA GLY A 327 11.28 -7.09 15.03
C GLY A 327 10.28 -7.54 16.11
N VAL A 328 10.12 -8.86 16.24
CA VAL A 328 9.28 -9.48 17.27
C VAL A 328 10.16 -10.31 18.19
N GLN A 329 9.91 -10.19 19.49
CA GLN A 329 10.44 -11.07 20.51
C GLN A 329 9.32 -11.98 21.03
N GLY A 330 9.46 -13.27 20.77
CA GLY A 330 8.46 -14.28 21.12
C GLY A 330 7.53 -14.62 19.96
N ARG A 331 6.34 -15.14 20.28
CA ARG A 331 5.36 -15.60 19.29
C ARG A 331 4.43 -14.45 18.86
N ALA A 332 4.16 -14.38 17.56
CA ALA A 332 3.08 -13.56 17.01
C ALA A 332 1.73 -14.26 17.27
N TYR A 333 0.73 -13.52 17.72
CA TYR A 333 -0.63 -14.04 17.90
C TYR A 333 -1.57 -13.36 16.93
N SER A 334 -2.47 -14.16 16.35
CA SER A 334 -3.39 -13.75 15.31
C SER A 334 -4.76 -14.40 15.50
N GLU A 335 -5.71 -14.06 14.64
CA GLU A 335 -7.04 -14.69 14.61
C GLU A 335 -6.99 -16.22 14.52
N ASP A 336 -5.97 -16.78 13.85
CA ASP A 336 -5.80 -18.23 13.70
C ASP A 336 -5.46 -18.93 15.02
N ASP A 337 -5.03 -18.18 16.04
CA ASP A 337 -4.77 -18.71 17.38
C ASP A 337 -6.05 -18.77 18.24
N ILE A 338 -7.19 -18.28 17.72
CA ILE A 338 -8.47 -18.09 18.44
C ILE A 338 -9.50 -19.17 18.04
N VAL A 339 -9.07 -20.44 17.95
CA VAL A 339 -9.90 -21.55 17.41
C VAL A 339 -10.65 -22.32 18.49
N ALA A 340 -10.02 -22.61 19.62
CA ALA A 340 -10.61 -23.44 20.67
C ALA A 340 -11.86 -22.79 21.33
N PRO A 341 -12.77 -23.59 21.93
CA PRO A 341 -13.99 -23.07 22.57
C PRO A 341 -13.73 -22.04 23.68
N GLU A 342 -12.62 -22.18 24.40
CA GLU A 342 -12.20 -21.24 25.45
C GLU A 342 -11.97 -19.81 24.96
N TYR A 343 -11.72 -19.63 23.66
CA TYR A 343 -11.49 -18.32 23.05
C TYR A 343 -12.76 -17.63 22.52
N ALA A 344 -13.96 -18.17 22.82
CA ALA A 344 -15.23 -17.62 22.33
C ALA A 344 -15.38 -16.11 22.60
N ARG A 345 -14.94 -15.63 23.77
CA ARG A 345 -14.98 -14.20 24.11
C ARG A 345 -14.03 -13.37 23.25
N LEU A 346 -12.83 -13.87 22.97
CA LEU A 346 -11.87 -13.15 22.13
C LEU A 346 -12.35 -13.05 20.68
N ARG A 347 -13.00 -14.10 20.15
CA ARG A 347 -13.64 -14.03 18.82
C ARG A 347 -14.65 -12.90 18.76
N VAL A 348 -15.51 -12.77 19.77
CA VAL A 348 -16.48 -11.66 19.84
C VAL A 348 -15.77 -10.31 19.85
N TYR A 349 -14.68 -10.13 20.60
CA TYR A 349 -13.93 -8.88 20.58
C TYR A 349 -13.37 -8.55 19.20
N VAL A 350 -12.79 -9.52 18.50
CA VAL A 350 -12.27 -9.32 17.14
C VAL A 350 -13.41 -9.02 16.17
N ASP A 351 -14.51 -9.77 16.23
CA ASP A 351 -15.67 -9.57 15.34
C ASP A 351 -16.31 -8.19 15.54
N ASP A 352 -16.47 -7.76 16.79
CA ASP A 352 -17.02 -6.45 17.12
C ASP A 352 -16.06 -5.32 16.75
N PHE A 353 -14.76 -5.49 17.00
CA PHE A 353 -13.73 -4.57 16.54
C PHE A 353 -13.82 -4.41 15.02
N LYS A 354 -13.97 -5.52 14.29
CA LYS A 354 -14.09 -5.52 12.83
C LYS A 354 -15.33 -4.77 12.34
N LYS A 355 -16.48 -5.02 12.97
CA LYS A 355 -17.76 -4.38 12.62
C LYS A 355 -17.86 -2.93 13.09
N SER A 356 -17.03 -2.50 14.05
CA SER A 356 -17.12 -1.16 14.63
C SER A 356 -16.95 -0.04 13.59
N ILE A 357 -16.31 -0.31 12.45
CA ILE A 357 -16.21 0.68 11.37
C ILE A 357 -17.57 1.13 10.85
N HIS A 358 -18.55 0.23 10.80
CA HIS A 358 -19.90 0.54 10.36
C HIS A 358 -20.68 1.41 11.36
N LEU A 359 -20.17 1.55 12.60
CA LEU A 359 -20.77 2.41 13.62
C LEU A 359 -20.35 3.88 13.47
N TYR A 360 -19.34 4.16 12.64
CA TYR A 360 -18.75 5.48 12.43
C TYR A 360 -18.68 5.80 10.92
N PRO A 361 -19.83 6.09 10.27
CA PRO A 361 -19.91 6.40 8.84
C PRO A 361 -19.29 7.75 8.45
#